data_AF-A0AAF3J2S3-F1
#
_entry.id   AF-A0AAF3J2S3-F1
#
_cell.length_a   1.000
_cell.length_b   1.000
_cell.length_c   1.000
_cell.angle_alpha   90.00
_cell.angle_beta   90.00
_cell.angle_gamma   90.00
#
_symmetry.space_group_name_H-M   'P 1'
#
loop_
_entity.id
_entity.type
_entity.pdbx_description
1 polymer ?
#
loop_
_entity_poly.entity_id
_entity_poly.type
_entity_poly.pdbx_seq_one_letter_code
_entity_poly.pdbx_strand_id
1 'polypeptide(L)'
;MSDCENAPSEALKAICRQIHTWDQDSRKVVNVSSRPQNVALSLPARPSNSFECFDINCICMFLFGDFQNGVCNLLNGGVYRKATRKEWRMMSDNERNAYVKAFWAITSNGNYTELSTIHHNIQISPGAHSGPAFLPWHREFIKRLEIALRRVDPSVSLPYWDSTLESALTNPQDSILFSDQFFGNTQGLVTTGLFANWIGLGNAPTRRAMGQSQSVPFVEQDIQSTMSKNSIDQVLAFTAPQRACPFQTTFDVLEYGHGKPHVFVGGDMFEPRTSTNDPLFWLHHSFVDFIWEMWRQQKQTRDQRSTQYPTDNSACSAQAHFSTTIMSPFSPLTNRDGLGNQYTDDLYEYAPRPSCSLGNDCGSPFLFCDRSRGPSRCASRMKIGGNCAGYVNGEQACYRGACVNGRCVAEQQTSSTRTTVTPPRPTVTPPRTTVTPPRTPSTSTTTPSTTIFIGTLPPITSPQTRPTAAPNQVLVEAGIDASQLGQMLNNNQNGNHGGVRVEPGIDVGNGNTGNPYQPQQPRNPYLQPQGRK
;
A
#
# COMPACT_ATOMS: atom_id res chain seq x y z
N MET A 1 6.21 26.64 8.35
CA MET A 1 5.93 26.68 6.90
C MET A 1 7.12 27.17 6.05
N SER A 2 8.07 27.96 6.57
CA SER A 2 9.23 28.43 5.79
C SER A 2 10.16 27.33 5.24
N ASP A 3 10.09 26.11 5.76
CA ASP A 3 11.00 25.02 5.38
C ASP A 3 10.58 24.32 4.08
N CYS A 4 9.29 24.21 3.80
CA CYS A 4 8.79 23.54 2.59
C CYS A 4 9.21 24.25 1.30
N GLU A 5 9.39 25.57 1.31
CA GLU A 5 9.82 26.30 0.11
C GLU A 5 11.26 25.97 -0.31
N ASN A 6 12.06 25.39 0.60
CA ASN A 6 13.40 24.87 0.31
C ASN A 6 13.39 23.48 -0.34
N ALA A 7 12.23 22.84 -0.50
CA ALA A 7 12.15 21.50 -1.08
C ALA A 7 12.56 21.53 -2.58
N PRO A 8 13.36 20.56 -3.06
CA PRO A 8 14.08 20.68 -4.34
C PRO A 8 13.21 20.46 -5.59
N SER A 9 11.89 20.31 -5.46
CA SER A 9 10.93 20.23 -6.57
C SER A 9 9.53 20.59 -6.09
N GLU A 10 8.67 21.08 -6.98
CA GLU A 10 7.26 21.39 -6.65
C GLU A 10 6.50 20.16 -6.10
N ALA A 11 6.82 18.96 -6.58
CA ALA A 11 6.29 17.71 -6.01
C ALA A 11 6.66 17.55 -4.53
N LEU A 12 7.93 17.75 -4.17
CA LEU A 12 8.38 17.69 -2.77
C LEU A 12 7.87 18.85 -1.92
N LYS A 13 7.62 20.04 -2.50
CA LYS A 13 6.90 21.13 -1.82
C LYS A 13 5.47 20.74 -1.47
N ALA A 14 4.75 20.11 -2.40
CA ALA A 14 3.40 19.61 -2.17
C ALA A 14 3.37 18.55 -1.06
N ILE A 15 4.25 17.54 -1.14
CA ILE A 15 4.41 16.49 -0.10
C ILE A 15 4.73 17.12 1.25
N CYS A 16 5.67 18.06 1.31
CA CYS A 16 6.04 18.77 2.55
C CYS A 16 4.84 19.50 3.17
N ARG A 17 4.05 20.21 2.35
CA ARG A 17 2.84 20.91 2.83
C ARG A 17 1.78 19.92 3.36
N GLN A 18 1.63 18.75 2.75
CA GLN A 18 0.73 17.70 3.23
C GLN A 18 1.20 17.12 4.57
N ILE A 19 2.48 16.73 4.67
CA ILE A 19 3.10 16.21 5.91
C ILE A 19 2.99 17.26 7.03
N HIS A 20 3.34 18.53 6.80
CA HIS A 20 3.19 19.56 7.82
C HIS A 20 1.73 19.86 8.20
N THR A 21 0.76 19.63 7.31
CA THR A 21 -0.67 19.73 7.64
C THR A 21 -1.12 18.57 8.52
N TRP A 22 -0.64 17.36 8.22
CA TRP A 22 -0.91 16.16 9.00
C TRP A 22 -0.30 16.23 10.41
N ASP A 23 0.95 16.68 10.57
CA ASP A 23 1.56 16.95 11.89
C ASP A 23 0.74 17.98 12.70
N GLN A 24 0.32 19.09 12.06
CA GLN A 24 -0.48 20.11 12.71
C GLN A 24 -1.83 19.57 13.21
N ASP A 25 -2.49 18.70 12.44
CA ASP A 25 -3.74 18.07 12.88
C ASP A 25 -3.52 16.95 13.90
N SER A 26 -2.47 16.14 13.74
CA SER A 26 -2.05 15.09 14.67
C SER A 26 -1.80 15.64 16.08
N ARG A 27 -1.16 16.81 16.19
CA ARG A 27 -0.95 17.54 17.46
C ARG A 27 -2.23 18.05 18.14
N LYS A 28 -3.35 18.15 17.42
CA LYS A 28 -4.65 18.55 17.97
C LYS A 28 -5.46 17.35 18.49
N VAL A 29 -5.04 16.11 18.19
CA VAL A 29 -5.75 14.90 18.62
C VAL A 29 -5.57 14.72 20.13
N VAL A 30 -6.69 14.75 20.84
CA VAL A 30 -6.74 14.52 22.30
C VAL A 30 -6.77 13.01 22.61
N ASN A 31 -6.45 12.64 23.85
CA ASN A 31 -6.47 11.25 24.36
C ASN A 31 -5.44 10.29 23.74
N VAL A 32 -4.30 10.80 23.26
CA VAL A 32 -3.14 9.98 22.87
C VAL A 32 -2.64 9.18 24.08
N SER A 33 -2.90 7.87 24.07
CA SER A 33 -2.58 6.95 25.17
C SER A 33 -1.22 6.28 25.00
N SER A 34 -0.53 5.96 26.09
CA SER A 34 0.80 5.30 26.07
C SER A 34 0.89 4.12 27.05
N ARG A 35 1.76 3.15 26.74
CA ARG A 35 2.09 2.02 27.62
C ARG A 35 3.37 2.34 28.42
N PRO A 36 3.42 2.14 29.75
CA PRO A 36 4.63 2.40 30.53
C PRO A 36 5.84 1.59 30.03
N GLN A 37 7.02 2.20 29.98
CA GLN A 37 8.26 1.60 29.43
C GLN A 37 8.64 0.24 30.08
N ASN A 38 8.29 0.02 31.34
CA ASN A 38 8.59 -1.20 32.09
C ASN A 38 7.62 -2.36 31.79
N VAL A 39 6.58 -2.14 30.97
CA VAL A 39 5.65 -3.18 30.52
C VAL A 39 6.06 -3.60 29.12
N ALA A 40 6.85 -4.68 29.06
CA ALA A 40 7.10 -5.41 27.82
C ALA A 40 5.76 -5.77 27.15
N LEU A 41 5.75 -5.90 25.82
CA LEU A 41 4.59 -6.39 25.10
C LEU A 41 4.32 -7.84 25.54
N SER A 42 3.40 -8.03 26.49
CA SER A 42 2.57 -9.22 26.44
C SER A 42 1.72 -9.06 25.18
N LEU A 43 2.05 -9.82 24.13
CA LEU A 43 1.10 -10.12 23.06
C LEU A 43 -0.23 -10.46 23.74
N PRO A 44 -1.38 -9.95 23.25
CA PRO A 44 -2.64 -10.09 23.96
C PRO A 44 -2.85 -11.57 24.28
N ALA A 45 -2.82 -11.90 25.59
CA ALA A 45 -2.76 -13.30 26.05
C ALA A 45 -3.97 -14.12 25.55
N ARG A 46 -5.03 -13.40 25.13
CA ARG A 46 -6.07 -13.86 24.23
C ARG A 46 -6.33 -12.73 23.22
N PRO A 47 -5.95 -12.84 21.94
CA PRO A 47 -6.35 -11.90 20.91
C PRO A 47 -7.89 -11.91 20.77
N SER A 48 -8.49 -10.77 20.44
CA SER A 48 -9.95 -10.66 20.27
C SER A 48 -10.41 -11.06 18.85
N ASN A 49 -9.53 -10.90 17.85
CA ASN A 49 -9.80 -11.17 16.45
C ASN A 49 -8.48 -11.46 15.69
N SER A 50 -8.58 -11.96 14.46
CA SER A 50 -7.43 -12.34 13.63
C SER A 50 -6.45 -11.20 13.31
N PHE A 51 -6.87 -9.94 13.33
CA PHE A 51 -6.00 -8.80 13.01
C PHE A 51 -4.97 -8.49 14.11
N GLU A 52 -5.22 -8.95 15.33
CA GLU A 52 -4.29 -8.85 16.47
C GLU A 52 -3.22 -9.94 16.45
N CYS A 53 -3.32 -10.93 15.56
CA CYS A 53 -2.36 -12.02 15.49
C CYS A 53 -1.00 -11.60 14.92
N PHE A 54 0.03 -12.31 15.40
CA PHE A 54 1.43 -12.17 15.01
C PHE A 54 2.07 -13.46 14.47
N ASP A 55 1.35 -14.58 14.47
CA ASP A 55 1.79 -15.85 13.90
C ASP A 55 0.64 -16.63 13.24
N ILE A 56 0.99 -17.69 12.49
CA ILE A 56 0.03 -18.54 11.77
C ILE A 56 -0.86 -19.36 12.70
N ASN A 57 -0.36 -19.78 13.87
CA ASN A 57 -1.13 -20.57 14.84
C ASN A 57 -2.29 -19.74 15.41
N CYS A 58 -2.00 -18.50 15.80
CA CYS A 58 -2.96 -17.51 16.25
C CYS A 58 -4.06 -17.28 15.21
N ILE A 59 -3.67 -17.05 13.95
CA ILE A 59 -4.65 -16.85 12.85
C ILE A 59 -5.49 -18.12 12.66
N CYS A 60 -4.89 -19.31 12.77
CA CYS A 60 -5.58 -20.58 12.60
C CYS A 60 -6.76 -20.76 13.58
N MET A 61 -6.62 -20.31 14.82
CA MET A 61 -7.71 -20.32 15.81
C MET A 61 -8.96 -19.57 15.32
N PHE A 62 -8.79 -18.44 14.61
CA PHE A 62 -9.90 -17.65 14.06
C PHE A 62 -10.43 -18.16 12.72
N LEU A 63 -9.69 -19.05 12.05
CA LEU A 63 -10.11 -19.71 10.81
C LEU A 63 -10.72 -21.10 11.05
N PHE A 64 -10.80 -21.55 12.32
CA PHE A 64 -11.24 -22.89 12.73
C PHE A 64 -10.48 -24.02 11.99
N GLY A 65 -9.18 -23.80 11.74
CA GLY A 65 -8.30 -24.77 11.09
C GLY A 65 -7.49 -25.60 12.08
N ASP A 66 -6.80 -26.60 11.55
CA ASP A 66 -5.85 -27.44 12.28
C ASP A 66 -4.40 -26.99 11.99
N PHE A 67 -3.70 -26.55 13.04
CA PHE A 67 -2.34 -26.01 12.93
C PHE A 67 -1.28 -27.09 13.13
N GLN A 68 -0.47 -27.34 12.09
CA GLN A 68 0.64 -28.27 12.11
C GLN A 68 1.85 -27.67 11.37
N ASN A 69 3.04 -27.70 11.99
CA ASN A 69 4.32 -27.37 11.37
C ASN A 69 4.36 -26.02 10.61
N GLY A 70 3.78 -24.95 11.18
CA GLY A 70 3.74 -23.62 10.56
C GLY A 70 2.65 -23.44 9.49
N VAL A 71 1.78 -24.43 9.34
CA VAL A 71 0.68 -24.45 8.36
C VAL A 71 -0.65 -24.65 9.08
N CYS A 72 -1.66 -23.86 8.70
CA CYS A 72 -3.03 -24.01 9.13
C CYS A 72 -3.85 -24.65 8.01
N ASN A 73 -4.38 -25.85 8.27
CA ASN A 73 -5.21 -26.62 7.34
C ASN A 73 -6.68 -26.31 7.63
N LEU A 74 -7.39 -25.74 6.65
CA LEU A 74 -8.78 -25.32 6.81
C LEU A 74 -9.74 -26.46 6.45
N LEU A 75 -10.92 -26.47 7.09
CA LEU A 75 -11.97 -27.48 6.88
C LEU A 75 -12.46 -27.58 5.42
N ASN A 76 -12.28 -26.53 4.62
CA ASN A 76 -12.61 -26.48 3.20
C ASN A 76 -11.47 -26.94 2.27
N GLY A 77 -10.37 -27.48 2.82
CA GLY A 77 -9.17 -27.87 2.07
C GLY A 77 -8.23 -26.69 1.75
N GLY A 78 -8.55 -25.48 2.17
CA GLY A 78 -7.66 -24.32 2.07
C GLY A 78 -6.44 -24.45 2.98
N VAL A 79 -5.33 -23.82 2.60
CA VAL A 79 -4.06 -23.88 3.34
C VAL A 79 -3.57 -22.47 3.62
N TYR A 80 -3.55 -22.08 4.89
CA TYR A 80 -3.02 -20.78 5.33
C TYR A 80 -1.63 -20.98 5.94
N ARG A 81 -0.63 -20.27 5.39
CA ARG A 81 0.80 -20.35 5.80
C ARG A 81 1.47 -18.97 5.71
N LYS A 82 2.76 -18.87 6.01
CA LYS A 82 3.54 -17.64 5.75
C LYS A 82 3.39 -17.20 4.28
N ALA A 83 3.13 -15.91 4.04
CA ALA A 83 2.91 -15.36 2.71
C ALA A 83 4.21 -14.87 2.06
N THR A 84 4.39 -15.10 0.75
CA THR A 84 5.49 -14.51 -0.02
C THR A 84 4.94 -13.34 -0.85
N ARG A 85 5.15 -12.11 -0.39
CA ARG A 85 4.75 -10.88 -1.09
C ARG A 85 5.62 -10.69 -2.34
N LYS A 86 5.00 -10.56 -3.52
CA LYS A 86 5.67 -10.49 -4.83
C LYS A 86 5.42 -9.16 -5.53
N GLU A 87 6.33 -8.77 -6.43
CA GLU A 87 6.04 -7.70 -7.39
C GLU A 87 4.84 -8.13 -8.26
N TRP A 88 3.87 -7.23 -8.48
CA TRP A 88 2.61 -7.52 -9.17
C TRP A 88 2.77 -8.27 -10.51
N ARG A 89 3.79 -7.90 -11.30
CA ARG A 89 4.08 -8.46 -12.63
C ARG A 89 4.85 -9.79 -12.54
N MET A 90 5.46 -10.10 -11.39
CA MET A 90 6.13 -11.38 -11.10
C MET A 90 5.18 -12.44 -10.55
N MET A 91 3.93 -12.08 -10.23
CA MET A 91 2.87 -13.04 -9.89
C MET A 91 2.46 -13.89 -11.11
N SER A 92 1.91 -15.07 -10.84
CA SER A 92 1.12 -15.83 -11.81
C SER A 92 -0.27 -15.21 -12.02
N ASP A 93 -0.95 -15.59 -13.10
CA ASP A 93 -2.34 -15.15 -13.35
C ASP A 93 -3.30 -15.67 -12.27
N ASN A 94 -3.07 -16.87 -11.73
CA ASN A 94 -3.88 -17.42 -10.63
C ASN A 94 -3.74 -16.58 -9.35
N GLU A 95 -2.53 -16.18 -8.98
CA GLU A 95 -2.29 -15.33 -7.80
C GLU A 95 -2.93 -13.94 -7.98
N ARG A 96 -2.82 -13.33 -9.18
CA ARG A 96 -3.52 -12.05 -9.48
C ARG A 96 -5.03 -12.19 -9.41
N ASN A 97 -5.59 -13.25 -10.01
CA ASN A 97 -7.03 -13.50 -10.01
C ASN A 97 -7.57 -13.75 -8.58
N ALA A 98 -6.84 -14.51 -7.76
CA ALA A 98 -7.18 -14.72 -6.35
C ALA A 98 -7.13 -13.41 -5.56
N TYR A 99 -6.08 -12.60 -5.73
CA TYR A 99 -5.96 -11.28 -5.10
C TYR A 99 -7.13 -10.36 -5.46
N VAL A 100 -7.42 -10.17 -6.76
CA VAL A 100 -8.50 -9.29 -7.23
C VAL A 100 -9.86 -9.77 -6.69
N LYS A 101 -10.13 -11.08 -6.75
CA LYS A 101 -11.36 -11.68 -6.21
C LYS A 101 -11.51 -11.43 -4.71
N ALA A 102 -10.43 -11.63 -3.93
CA ALA A 102 -10.43 -11.35 -2.50
C ALA A 102 -10.65 -9.85 -2.20
N PHE A 103 -10.06 -8.98 -3.03
CA PHE A 103 -10.16 -7.52 -2.89
C PHE A 103 -11.60 -7.01 -3.08
N TRP A 104 -12.29 -7.46 -4.13
CA TRP A 104 -13.73 -7.16 -4.32
C TRP A 104 -14.64 -7.78 -3.25
N ALA A 105 -14.26 -8.92 -2.69
CA ALA A 105 -15.01 -9.56 -1.60
C ALA A 105 -14.89 -8.78 -0.27
N ILE A 106 -13.73 -8.18 0.04
CA ILE A 106 -13.58 -7.36 1.26
C ILE A 106 -14.27 -6.00 1.18
N THR A 107 -14.60 -5.49 -0.03
CA THR A 107 -15.55 -4.38 -0.19
C THR A 107 -16.95 -4.82 0.21
N SER A 108 -17.37 -5.97 -0.32
CA SER A 108 -18.73 -6.50 -0.17
C SER A 108 -19.08 -6.89 1.27
N ASN A 109 -18.09 -7.18 2.11
CA ASN A 109 -18.26 -7.50 3.54
C ASN A 109 -17.93 -6.35 4.50
N GLY A 110 -17.62 -5.14 3.99
CA GLY A 110 -17.34 -3.94 4.78
C GLY A 110 -15.92 -3.80 5.32
N ASN A 111 -15.09 -4.86 5.33
CA ASN A 111 -13.71 -4.80 5.82
C ASN A 111 -12.88 -3.71 5.09
N TYR A 112 -13.12 -3.51 3.78
CA TYR A 112 -12.41 -2.47 3.03
C TYR A 112 -12.74 -1.06 3.53
N THR A 113 -14.03 -0.80 3.80
CA THR A 113 -14.52 0.49 4.29
C THR A 113 -14.00 0.77 5.69
N GLU A 114 -14.00 -0.24 6.58
CA GLU A 114 -13.44 -0.14 7.93
C GLU A 114 -11.94 0.21 7.87
N LEU A 115 -11.14 -0.58 7.16
CA LEU A 115 -9.70 -0.36 7.02
C LEU A 115 -9.40 1.01 6.37
N SER A 116 -10.09 1.36 5.28
CA SER A 116 -9.84 2.65 4.60
C SER A 116 -10.22 3.86 5.46
N THR A 117 -11.26 3.74 6.29
CA THR A 117 -11.71 4.79 7.23
C THR A 117 -10.66 5.09 8.30
N ILE A 118 -9.89 4.08 8.74
CA ILE A 118 -8.80 4.25 9.70
C ILE A 118 -7.77 5.27 9.17
N HIS A 119 -7.32 5.10 7.92
CA HIS A 119 -6.33 5.98 7.30
C HIS A 119 -6.92 7.34 6.86
N HIS A 120 -8.20 7.37 6.48
CA HIS A 120 -8.89 8.61 6.13
C HIS A 120 -8.97 9.61 7.31
N ASN A 121 -9.16 9.10 8.52
CA ASN A 121 -9.46 9.90 9.69
C ASN A 121 -8.24 10.08 10.62
N ILE A 122 -7.66 11.29 10.59
CA ILE A 122 -6.58 11.74 11.49
C ILE A 122 -6.86 11.49 12.99
N GLN A 123 -8.12 11.54 13.44
CA GLN A 123 -8.48 11.29 14.84
C GLN A 123 -8.33 9.81 15.22
N ILE A 124 -8.36 8.90 14.24
CA ILE A 124 -8.18 7.46 14.42
C ILE A 124 -6.71 7.07 14.24
N SER A 125 -6.01 7.67 13.26
CA SER A 125 -4.62 7.34 12.87
C SER A 125 -3.63 8.51 12.93
N PRO A 126 -3.54 9.28 14.04
CA PRO A 126 -2.71 10.48 14.11
C PRO A 126 -1.23 10.25 13.82
N GLY A 127 -0.71 9.05 14.13
CA GLY A 127 0.68 8.66 13.91
C GLY A 127 1.00 8.10 12.52
N ALA A 128 0.03 8.06 11.59
CA ALA A 128 0.23 7.41 10.29
C ALA A 128 1.29 8.09 9.41
N HIS A 129 1.40 9.42 9.44
CA HIS A 129 2.38 10.21 8.68
C HIS A 129 2.98 11.32 9.55
N SER A 130 4.11 11.90 9.12
CA SER A 130 4.79 13.08 9.70
C SER A 130 5.78 12.81 10.84
N GLY A 131 6.28 11.60 10.96
CA GLY A 131 7.30 11.27 11.95
C GLY A 131 7.52 9.78 12.16
N PRO A 132 8.27 9.40 13.22
CA PRO A 132 8.87 8.07 13.32
C PRO A 132 7.93 6.87 13.26
N ALA A 133 6.65 7.05 13.58
CA ALA A 133 5.66 5.98 13.51
C ALA A 133 5.22 5.62 12.08
N PHE A 134 5.54 6.41 11.04
CA PHE A 134 5.08 6.21 9.67
C PHE A 134 5.26 4.78 9.14
N LEU A 135 6.48 4.23 9.22
CA LEU A 135 6.78 2.87 8.76
C LEU A 135 6.14 1.77 9.62
N PRO A 136 6.33 1.72 10.96
CA PRO A 136 5.70 0.67 11.79
C PRO A 136 4.17 0.73 11.76
N TRP A 137 3.56 1.92 11.66
CA TRP A 137 2.12 2.08 11.53
C TRP A 137 1.60 1.50 10.21
N HIS A 138 2.22 1.86 9.08
CA HIS A 138 1.81 1.33 7.78
C HIS A 138 2.08 -0.17 7.63
N ARG A 139 3.15 -0.71 8.25
CA ARG A 139 3.40 -2.16 8.34
C ARG A 139 2.25 -2.91 8.99
N GLU A 140 1.79 -2.46 10.17
CA GLU A 140 0.64 -3.05 10.84
C GLU A 140 -0.65 -2.88 10.01
N PHE A 141 -0.84 -1.71 9.41
CA PHE A 141 -2.02 -1.43 8.58
C PHE A 141 -2.14 -2.37 7.38
N ILE A 142 -1.05 -2.56 6.61
CA ILE A 142 -1.06 -3.48 5.47
C ILE A 142 -1.09 -4.96 5.88
N LYS A 143 -0.56 -5.32 7.06
CA LYS A 143 -0.76 -6.66 7.66
C LYS A 143 -2.25 -6.94 7.85
N ARG A 144 -3.02 -5.98 8.36
CA ARG A 144 -4.47 -6.15 8.58
C ARG A 144 -5.25 -6.31 7.28
N LEU A 145 -4.90 -5.56 6.22
CA LEU A 145 -5.46 -5.82 4.88
C LEU A 145 -5.12 -7.24 4.40
N GLU A 146 -3.86 -7.66 4.49
CA GLU A 146 -3.44 -8.99 4.05
C GLU A 146 -4.23 -10.09 4.79
N ILE A 147 -4.43 -9.97 6.11
CA ILE A 147 -5.28 -10.88 6.88
C ILE A 147 -6.74 -10.82 6.40
N ALA A 148 -7.29 -9.63 6.09
CA ALA A 148 -8.66 -9.50 5.58
C ALA A 148 -8.86 -10.19 4.23
N LEU A 149 -7.92 -10.03 3.30
CA LEU A 149 -7.92 -10.70 2.00
C LEU A 149 -7.80 -12.22 2.17
N ARG A 150 -6.91 -12.67 3.07
CA ARG A 150 -6.61 -14.09 3.25
C ARG A 150 -7.66 -14.87 4.07
N ARG A 151 -8.58 -14.16 4.74
CA ARG A 151 -9.84 -14.73 5.25
C ARG A 151 -10.83 -15.05 4.13
N VAL A 152 -10.71 -14.43 2.96
CA VAL A 152 -11.50 -14.78 1.76
C VAL A 152 -10.82 -15.90 0.97
N ASP A 153 -9.51 -15.77 0.74
CA ASP A 153 -8.70 -16.77 0.02
C ASP A 153 -7.31 -16.92 0.67
N PRO A 154 -7.03 -18.02 1.39
CA PRO A 154 -5.80 -18.17 2.18
C PRO A 154 -4.53 -18.26 1.32
N SER A 155 -4.67 -18.51 0.01
CA SER A 155 -3.57 -18.56 -0.95
C SER A 155 -3.03 -17.18 -1.36
N VAL A 156 -3.80 -16.12 -1.11
CA VAL A 156 -3.41 -14.74 -1.43
C VAL A 156 -2.21 -14.30 -0.58
N SER A 157 -1.34 -13.49 -1.17
CA SER A 157 -0.37 -12.62 -0.49
C SER A 157 -0.60 -11.19 -0.96
N LEU A 158 -0.28 -10.20 -0.14
CA LEU A 158 -0.29 -8.80 -0.56
C LEU A 158 0.89 -8.53 -1.53
N PRO A 159 0.66 -8.21 -2.82
CA PRO A 159 1.76 -7.86 -3.70
C PRO A 159 2.31 -6.48 -3.39
N TYR A 160 3.51 -6.21 -3.89
CA TYR A 160 4.10 -4.88 -3.91
C TYR A 160 4.16 -4.32 -5.33
N TRP A 161 4.13 -3.00 -5.45
CA TRP A 161 4.33 -2.28 -6.72
C TRP A 161 5.71 -1.63 -6.69
N ASP A 162 6.67 -2.25 -7.39
CA ASP A 162 7.99 -1.66 -7.60
C ASP A 162 7.90 -0.57 -8.66
N SER A 163 7.65 0.66 -8.20
CA SER A 163 7.42 1.78 -9.10
C SER A 163 8.69 2.34 -9.76
N THR A 164 9.90 1.86 -9.42
CA THR A 164 11.09 2.22 -10.21
C THR A 164 11.07 1.58 -11.60
N LEU A 165 10.27 0.52 -11.80
CA LEU A 165 10.05 -0.11 -13.11
C LEU A 165 9.24 0.81 -14.04
N GLU A 166 8.41 1.69 -13.50
CA GLU A 166 7.73 2.79 -14.21
C GLU A 166 8.70 3.94 -14.46
N SER A 167 9.47 4.37 -13.45
CA SER A 167 10.44 5.47 -13.58
C SER A 167 11.62 5.16 -14.49
N ALA A 168 11.84 3.88 -14.82
CA ALA A 168 12.74 3.53 -15.91
C ALA A 168 12.21 4.07 -17.25
N LEU A 169 10.90 4.12 -17.50
CA LEU A 169 10.34 4.47 -18.80
C LEU A 169 10.52 5.95 -19.19
N THR A 170 10.58 6.20 -20.51
CA THR A 170 10.54 7.56 -21.07
C THR A 170 9.25 8.29 -20.72
N ASN A 171 8.14 7.57 -20.60
CA ASN A 171 6.89 8.04 -20.01
C ASN A 171 6.34 6.95 -19.06
N PRO A 172 6.39 7.15 -17.73
CA PRO A 172 5.84 6.21 -16.74
C PRO A 172 4.38 5.80 -16.99
N GLN A 173 3.55 6.67 -17.58
CA GLN A 173 2.14 6.37 -17.87
C GLN A 173 1.96 5.30 -18.97
N ASP A 174 2.99 5.01 -19.77
CA ASP A 174 2.93 4.01 -20.85
C ASP A 174 3.08 2.57 -20.33
N SER A 175 3.43 2.38 -19.05
CA SER A 175 3.52 1.07 -18.41
C SER A 175 2.26 0.21 -18.62
N ILE A 176 2.47 -1.09 -18.87
CA ILE A 176 1.40 -2.09 -18.94
C ILE A 176 0.61 -2.20 -17.63
N LEU A 177 1.19 -1.79 -16.49
CA LEU A 177 0.50 -1.70 -15.20
C LEU A 177 -0.73 -0.78 -15.28
N PHE A 178 -0.64 0.29 -16.07
CA PHE A 178 -1.70 1.28 -16.28
C PHE A 178 -2.44 1.05 -17.60
N SER A 179 -2.95 -0.17 -17.74
CA SER A 179 -3.76 -0.61 -18.87
C SER A 179 -4.92 -1.49 -18.39
N ASP A 180 -5.84 -1.78 -19.30
CA ASP A 180 -7.00 -2.64 -19.08
C ASP A 180 -6.62 -4.09 -18.66
N GLN A 181 -5.37 -4.49 -18.87
CA GLN A 181 -4.83 -5.76 -18.38
C GLN A 181 -4.69 -5.78 -16.84
N PHE A 182 -4.49 -4.61 -16.22
CA PHE A 182 -4.20 -4.45 -14.79
C PHE A 182 -4.99 -3.29 -14.17
N PHE A 183 -4.37 -2.16 -13.81
CA PHE A 183 -4.99 -1.13 -12.99
C PHE A 183 -5.79 -0.07 -13.78
N GLY A 184 -5.89 -0.19 -15.11
CA GLY A 184 -6.75 0.67 -15.93
C GLY A 184 -6.15 2.03 -16.31
N ASN A 185 -7.03 2.95 -16.70
CA ASN A 185 -6.67 4.27 -17.22
C ASN A 185 -5.94 5.19 -16.22
N THR A 186 -5.18 6.15 -16.76
CA THR A 186 -4.28 7.05 -16.02
C THR A 186 -4.87 8.42 -15.68
N GLN A 187 -6.00 8.78 -16.29
CA GLN A 187 -6.62 10.09 -16.17
C GLN A 187 -8.13 9.96 -15.94
N GLY A 188 -8.71 10.81 -15.09
CA GLY A 188 -10.14 10.83 -14.82
C GLY A 188 -10.60 9.72 -13.88
N LEU A 189 -11.86 9.30 -14.01
CA LEU A 189 -12.40 8.16 -13.26
C LEU A 189 -11.83 6.85 -13.83
N VAL A 190 -11.40 5.93 -12.96
CA VAL A 190 -10.92 4.60 -13.35
C VAL A 190 -12.10 3.76 -13.81
N THR A 191 -12.21 3.58 -15.12
CA THR A 191 -13.34 2.94 -15.81
C THR A 191 -12.92 1.70 -16.59
N THR A 192 -11.61 1.39 -16.63
CA THR A 192 -11.05 0.18 -17.24
C THR A 192 -10.16 -0.58 -16.25
N GLY A 193 -9.72 -1.79 -16.61
CA GLY A 193 -8.87 -2.64 -15.77
C GLY A 193 -9.62 -3.51 -14.77
N LEU A 194 -8.85 -4.26 -13.96
CA LEU A 194 -9.32 -5.20 -12.93
C LEU A 194 -10.06 -4.52 -11.77
N PHE A 195 -9.91 -3.20 -11.66
CA PHE A 195 -10.55 -2.31 -10.69
C PHE A 195 -11.40 -1.23 -11.38
N ALA A 196 -11.90 -1.50 -12.58
CA ALA A 196 -12.85 -0.63 -13.29
C ALA A 196 -14.08 -0.32 -12.40
N ASN A 197 -14.40 0.96 -12.26
CA ASN A 197 -15.51 1.44 -11.43
C ASN A 197 -15.38 1.06 -9.94
N TRP A 198 -14.17 0.79 -9.45
CA TRP A 198 -13.91 0.58 -8.03
C TRP A 198 -14.29 1.82 -7.21
N ILE A 199 -15.08 1.63 -6.16
CA ILE A 199 -15.44 2.65 -5.18
C ILE A 199 -14.80 2.26 -3.84
N GLY A 200 -13.94 3.13 -3.32
CA GLY A 200 -13.32 2.97 -2.00
C GLY A 200 -14.22 3.55 -0.90
N LEU A 201 -13.83 4.69 -0.33
CA LEU A 201 -14.70 5.53 0.47
C LEU A 201 -15.45 6.54 -0.41
N GLY A 202 -16.66 6.90 0.00
CA GLY A 202 -17.52 7.82 -0.74
C GLY A 202 -18.46 7.11 -1.72
N ASN A 203 -18.83 7.80 -2.80
CA ASN A 203 -19.89 7.40 -3.73
C ASN A 203 -19.51 7.48 -5.22
N ALA A 204 -18.22 7.63 -5.53
CA ALA A 204 -17.70 7.76 -6.89
C ALA A 204 -16.53 6.79 -7.13
N PRO A 205 -16.29 6.35 -8.38
CA PRO A 205 -15.12 5.57 -8.71
C PRO A 205 -13.81 6.30 -8.41
N THR A 206 -12.73 5.54 -8.17
CA THR A 206 -11.37 6.07 -8.03
C THR A 206 -11.05 7.08 -9.14
N ARG A 207 -10.45 8.23 -8.78
CA ARG A 207 -9.96 9.24 -9.72
C ARG A 207 -8.44 9.26 -9.75
N ARG A 208 -7.86 9.41 -10.95
CA ARG A 208 -6.43 9.60 -11.17
C ARG A 208 -6.13 10.83 -12.04
N ALA A 209 -4.91 11.33 -11.91
CA ALA A 209 -4.42 12.51 -12.64
C ALA A 209 -2.92 12.34 -12.96
N MET A 210 -2.53 11.18 -13.52
CA MET A 210 -1.13 10.77 -13.49
C MET A 210 -0.20 11.77 -14.18
N GLY A 211 0.93 12.07 -13.54
CA GLY A 211 1.97 12.96 -14.06
C GLY A 211 1.61 14.45 -14.15
N GLN A 212 0.38 14.86 -13.80
CA GLN A 212 -0.02 16.29 -13.87
C GLN A 212 0.76 17.18 -12.89
N SER A 213 1.12 16.63 -11.72
CA SER A 213 1.79 17.36 -10.64
C SER A 213 3.33 17.39 -10.75
N GLN A 214 3.90 17.08 -11.92
CA GLN A 214 5.35 17.00 -12.18
C GLN A 214 6.16 16.06 -11.26
N SER A 215 5.47 15.23 -10.46
CA SER A 215 6.10 14.15 -9.70
C SER A 215 6.39 12.95 -10.59
N VAL A 216 7.24 12.07 -10.08
CA VAL A 216 7.62 10.79 -10.67
C VAL A 216 7.25 9.65 -9.72
N PRO A 217 7.13 8.40 -10.18
CA PRO A 217 7.16 7.25 -9.27
C PRO A 217 8.52 7.17 -8.54
N PHE A 218 8.74 6.18 -7.66
CA PHE A 218 10.05 6.01 -7.02
C PHE A 218 11.15 5.90 -8.08
N VAL A 219 12.29 6.55 -7.87
CA VAL A 219 13.50 6.29 -8.66
C VAL A 219 14.46 5.42 -7.86
N GLU A 220 15.36 4.69 -8.53
CA GLU A 220 16.34 3.85 -7.84
C GLU A 220 17.19 4.67 -6.84
N GLN A 221 17.44 5.95 -7.11
CA GLN A 221 18.12 6.86 -6.19
C GLN A 221 17.39 7.01 -4.84
N ASP A 222 16.06 6.90 -4.77
CA ASP A 222 15.32 7.00 -3.49
C ASP A 222 15.59 5.78 -2.61
N ILE A 223 15.69 4.60 -3.24
CA ILE A 223 16.05 3.34 -2.59
C ILE A 223 17.52 3.42 -2.14
N GLN A 224 18.43 3.88 -3.00
CA GLN A 224 19.84 4.03 -2.65
C GLN A 224 20.06 5.09 -1.55
N SER A 225 19.32 6.20 -1.54
CA SER A 225 19.33 7.17 -0.44
C SER A 225 18.90 6.51 0.88
N THR A 226 17.87 5.67 0.86
CA THR A 226 17.45 4.89 2.04
C THR A 226 18.54 3.88 2.46
N MET A 227 19.10 3.10 1.54
CA MET A 227 20.18 2.15 1.82
C MET A 227 21.48 2.84 2.29
N SER A 228 21.70 4.12 1.97
CA SER A 228 22.85 4.88 2.43
C SER A 228 22.79 5.25 3.92
N LYS A 229 21.57 5.34 4.50
CA LYS A 229 21.35 5.72 5.91
C LYS A 229 21.95 4.69 6.85
N ASN A 230 22.50 5.13 7.98
CA ASN A 230 23.20 4.27 8.95
C ASN A 230 22.64 4.33 10.39
N SER A 231 21.64 5.17 10.65
CA SER A 231 20.89 5.18 11.91
C SER A 231 19.38 5.15 11.67
N ILE A 232 18.62 4.69 12.67
CA ILE A 232 17.15 4.61 12.58
C ILE A 232 16.51 6.00 12.43
N ASP A 233 17.12 7.03 13.04
CA ASP A 233 16.66 8.43 12.98
C ASP A 233 16.68 8.99 11.54
N GLN A 234 17.52 8.45 10.67
CA GLN A 234 17.60 8.84 9.26
C GLN A 234 16.58 8.12 8.36
N VAL A 235 15.89 7.09 8.88
CA VAL A 235 14.95 6.24 8.13
C VAL A 235 13.51 6.42 8.60
N LEU A 236 13.29 6.40 9.91
CA LEU A 236 11.99 6.72 10.50
C LEU A 236 11.73 8.24 10.52
N ALA A 237 12.79 9.03 10.71
CA ALA A 237 12.84 10.48 10.49
C ALA A 237 11.86 11.35 11.29
N PHE A 238 12.17 12.65 11.35
CA PHE A 238 11.26 13.70 11.78
C PHE A 238 10.99 14.57 10.54
N THR A 239 9.84 14.38 9.91
CA THR A 239 9.56 14.89 8.55
C THR A 239 8.76 16.19 8.52
N ALA A 240 8.17 16.56 9.66
CA ALA A 240 7.62 17.90 9.93
C ALA A 240 8.14 18.46 11.29
N PRO A 241 9.46 18.62 11.48
CA PRO A 241 10.02 19.13 12.72
C PRO A 241 9.59 20.58 12.98
N GLN A 242 9.30 20.93 14.23
CA GLN A 242 9.09 22.32 14.62
C GLN A 242 10.44 23.02 14.84
N ARG A 243 10.44 24.36 14.87
CA ARG A 243 11.66 25.20 15.00
C ARG A 243 12.55 24.87 16.21
N ALA A 244 12.00 24.27 17.27
CA ALA A 244 12.74 23.87 18.46
C ALA A 244 13.35 22.45 18.38
N CYS A 245 13.10 21.71 17.29
CA CYS A 245 13.70 20.40 17.06
C CYS A 245 15.18 20.54 16.67
N PRO A 246 16.10 19.74 17.24
CA PRO A 246 17.50 19.72 16.81
C PRO A 246 17.71 19.06 15.44
N PHE A 247 16.74 18.27 14.95
CA PHE A 247 16.78 17.66 13.62
C PHE A 247 16.15 18.59 12.58
N GLN A 248 16.72 18.60 11.37
CA GLN A 248 16.22 19.37 10.23
C GLN A 248 15.51 18.44 9.24
N THR A 249 14.57 19.00 8.46
CA THR A 249 13.88 18.26 7.39
C THR A 249 14.88 17.83 6.32
N THR A 250 14.87 16.54 5.95
CA THR A 250 15.67 16.01 4.85
C THR A 250 14.76 15.33 3.83
N PHE A 251 14.69 15.88 2.62
CA PHE A 251 13.77 15.43 1.56
C PHE A 251 14.18 14.12 0.87
N ASP A 252 15.22 13.43 1.36
CA ASP A 252 15.76 12.17 0.84
C ASP A 252 15.45 10.95 1.74
N VAL A 253 14.59 11.13 2.75
CA VAL A 253 14.10 10.03 3.61
C VAL A 253 12.90 9.31 2.99
N LEU A 254 12.63 8.09 3.47
CA LEU A 254 11.70 7.17 2.81
C LEU A 254 10.26 7.69 2.72
N GLU A 255 9.76 8.42 3.72
CA GLU A 255 8.42 9.04 3.68
C GLU A 255 8.29 10.12 2.58
N TYR A 256 9.30 10.98 2.41
CA TYR A 256 9.33 11.95 1.32
C TYR A 256 9.47 11.29 -0.07
N GLY A 257 10.21 10.19 -0.16
CA GLY A 257 10.26 9.35 -1.36
C GLY A 257 8.91 8.69 -1.67
N HIS A 258 8.24 8.16 -0.65
CA HIS A 258 6.91 7.55 -0.72
C HIS A 258 5.81 8.51 -1.18
N GLY A 259 5.93 9.79 -0.83
CA GLY A 259 5.05 10.84 -1.34
C GLY A 259 5.12 10.99 -2.87
N LYS A 260 6.24 10.62 -3.51
CA LYS A 260 6.42 10.84 -4.96
C LYS A 260 5.44 9.99 -5.81
N PRO A 261 5.30 8.65 -5.62
CA PRO A 261 4.23 7.88 -6.28
C PRO A 261 2.80 8.38 -6.01
N HIS A 262 2.49 8.84 -4.79
CA HIS A 262 1.18 9.41 -4.45
C HIS A 262 0.86 10.63 -5.33
N VAL A 263 1.77 11.61 -5.34
CA VAL A 263 1.65 12.81 -6.18
C VAL A 263 1.77 12.50 -7.68
N PHE A 264 2.52 11.45 -8.06
CA PHE A 264 2.61 11.00 -9.44
C PHE A 264 1.30 10.38 -9.94
N VAL A 265 0.62 9.56 -9.14
CA VAL A 265 -0.66 8.96 -9.54
C VAL A 265 -1.76 10.03 -9.57
N GLY A 266 -1.71 10.96 -8.61
CA GLY A 266 -2.64 12.08 -8.52
C GLY A 266 -4.07 11.63 -8.22
N GLY A 267 -5.03 12.56 -8.34
CA GLY A 267 -6.43 12.26 -8.03
C GLY A 267 -6.60 11.85 -6.57
N ASP A 268 -7.25 10.71 -6.30
CA ASP A 268 -7.44 10.23 -4.93
C ASP A 268 -6.11 9.91 -4.22
N MET A 269 -5.12 9.38 -4.94
CA MET A 269 -3.77 9.11 -4.43
C MET A 269 -2.98 10.38 -4.09
N PHE A 270 -3.40 11.56 -4.56
CA PHE A 270 -2.71 12.80 -4.22
C PHE A 270 -2.82 13.14 -2.73
N GLU A 271 -4.03 13.06 -2.18
CA GLU A 271 -4.35 13.51 -0.83
C GLU A 271 -4.30 12.33 0.16
N PRO A 272 -3.47 12.40 1.23
CA PRO A 272 -3.36 11.32 2.22
C PRO A 272 -4.71 10.76 2.69
N ARG A 273 -5.69 11.63 2.97
CA ARG A 273 -7.01 11.22 3.46
C ARG A 273 -7.84 10.43 2.44
N THR A 274 -7.61 10.60 1.14
CA THR A 274 -8.36 9.89 0.08
C THR A 274 -7.56 8.77 -0.59
N SER A 275 -6.25 8.68 -0.32
CA SER A 275 -5.35 7.77 -1.05
C SER A 275 -5.76 6.29 -1.01
N THR A 276 -6.43 5.83 0.05
CA THR A 276 -7.02 4.48 0.14
C THR A 276 -8.21 4.24 -0.80
N ASN A 277 -8.69 5.24 -1.55
CA ASN A 277 -9.69 5.04 -2.60
C ASN A 277 -9.12 4.37 -3.86
N ASP A 278 -7.79 4.36 -4.05
CA ASP A 278 -7.13 3.65 -5.14
C ASP A 278 -6.52 2.32 -4.63
N PRO A 279 -6.88 1.16 -5.22
CA PRO A 279 -6.25 -0.11 -4.88
C PRO A 279 -4.72 -0.13 -4.99
N LEU A 280 -4.10 0.75 -5.81
CA LEU A 280 -2.65 0.92 -5.89
C LEU A 280 -2.00 1.32 -4.55
N PHE A 281 -2.73 1.99 -3.64
CA PHE A 281 -2.25 2.38 -2.31
C PHE A 281 -1.55 1.23 -1.57
N TRP A 282 -2.20 0.06 -1.57
CA TRP A 282 -1.78 -1.08 -0.76
C TRP A 282 -0.52 -1.76 -1.32
N LEU A 283 -0.38 -1.76 -2.65
CA LEU A 283 0.81 -2.27 -3.32
C LEU A 283 2.00 -1.31 -3.16
N HIS A 284 1.73 0.01 -3.21
CA HIS A 284 2.73 1.05 -2.95
C HIS A 284 3.27 0.97 -1.52
N HIS A 285 2.40 0.90 -0.52
CA HIS A 285 2.81 0.74 0.89
C HIS A 285 3.47 -0.60 1.19
N SER A 286 3.09 -1.68 0.49
CA SER A 286 3.82 -2.95 0.55
C SER A 286 5.24 -2.84 -0.03
N PHE A 287 5.48 -1.97 -1.02
CA PHE A 287 6.81 -1.70 -1.53
C PHE A 287 7.63 -0.81 -0.59
N VAL A 288 7.02 0.15 0.09
CA VAL A 288 7.68 0.96 1.13
C VAL A 288 8.12 0.10 2.32
N ASP A 289 7.26 -0.81 2.79
CA ASP A 289 7.65 -1.78 3.81
C ASP A 289 8.77 -2.72 3.32
N PHE A 290 8.79 -3.09 2.04
CA PHE A 290 9.89 -3.87 1.47
C PHE A 290 11.21 -3.07 1.46
N ILE A 291 11.20 -1.80 1.05
CA ILE A 291 12.39 -0.93 1.10
C ILE A 291 12.90 -0.81 2.53
N TRP A 292 12.02 -0.61 3.51
CA TRP A 292 12.40 -0.57 4.92
C TRP A 292 12.97 -1.91 5.39
N GLU A 293 12.36 -3.03 5.02
CA GLU A 293 12.81 -4.36 5.40
C GLU A 293 14.19 -4.69 4.81
N MET A 294 14.48 -4.30 3.56
CA MET A 294 15.83 -4.41 2.99
C MET A 294 16.86 -3.64 3.82
N TRP A 295 16.53 -2.41 4.24
CA TRP A 295 17.41 -1.61 5.10
C TRP A 295 17.62 -2.27 6.47
N ARG A 296 16.54 -2.72 7.14
CA ARG A 296 16.61 -3.47 8.41
C ARG A 296 17.51 -4.69 8.28
N GLN A 297 17.38 -5.43 7.18
CA GLN A 297 18.16 -6.65 6.93
C GLN A 297 19.64 -6.37 6.68
N GLN A 298 19.98 -5.28 6.00
CA GLN A 298 21.35 -4.90 5.66
C GLN A 298 22.09 -4.14 6.79
N LYS A 299 21.39 -3.31 7.57
CA LYS A 299 22.00 -2.32 8.47
C LYS A 299 21.83 -2.61 9.97
N GLN A 300 20.92 -3.50 10.35
CA GLN A 300 20.63 -3.79 11.76
C GLN A 300 20.80 -5.28 12.10
N THR A 301 21.35 -5.56 13.29
CA THR A 301 21.25 -6.88 13.92
C THR A 301 19.79 -7.21 14.26
N ARG A 302 19.46 -8.49 14.48
CA ARG A 302 18.07 -8.88 14.82
C ARG A 302 17.52 -8.19 16.07
N ASP A 303 18.37 -7.92 17.05
CA ASP A 303 17.97 -7.20 18.28
C ASP A 303 17.72 -5.72 17.99
N GLN A 304 18.62 -5.07 17.26
CA GLN A 304 18.48 -3.67 16.85
C GLN A 304 17.17 -3.43 16.08
N ARG A 305 16.83 -4.36 15.17
CA ARG A 305 15.61 -4.33 14.35
C ARG A 305 14.31 -4.22 15.14
N SER A 306 14.27 -4.72 16.38
CA SER A 306 13.08 -4.70 17.26
C SER A 306 13.20 -3.71 18.43
N THR A 307 14.34 -3.01 18.58
CA THR A 307 14.62 -2.19 19.77
C THR A 307 14.96 -0.74 19.46
N GLN A 308 15.55 -0.44 18.30
CA GLN A 308 15.95 0.92 17.90
C GLN A 308 14.75 1.72 17.38
N TYR A 309 14.45 2.84 18.03
CA TYR A 309 13.44 3.82 17.64
C TYR A 309 13.97 5.23 17.97
N PRO A 310 13.67 6.27 17.19
CA PRO A 310 14.11 7.63 17.48
C PRO A 310 13.68 8.13 18.85
N THR A 311 14.53 8.91 19.51
CA THR A 311 14.22 9.46 20.84
C THR A 311 12.99 10.35 20.80
N ASP A 312 12.01 10.04 21.66
CA ASP A 312 10.75 10.77 21.78
C ASP A 312 10.99 12.27 22.05
N ASN A 313 10.54 13.13 21.14
CA ASN A 313 10.75 14.57 21.22
C ASN A 313 9.53 15.33 20.65
N SER A 314 8.83 16.05 21.53
CA SER A 314 7.61 16.81 21.19
C SER A 314 7.86 17.99 20.26
N ALA A 315 9.08 18.55 20.20
CA ALA A 315 9.42 19.56 19.21
C ALA A 315 9.61 18.96 17.80
N CYS A 316 9.92 17.66 17.70
CA CYS A 316 10.25 17.01 16.43
C CYS A 316 9.07 16.25 15.79
N SER A 317 8.11 15.78 16.59
CA SER A 317 6.91 15.08 16.09
C SER A 317 5.76 15.19 17.10
N ALA A 318 4.53 14.92 16.65
CA ALA A 318 3.38 14.77 17.55
C ALA A 318 3.57 13.60 18.54
N GLN A 319 2.94 13.66 19.71
CA GLN A 319 2.98 12.58 20.72
C GLN A 319 2.50 11.22 20.16
N ALA A 320 1.65 11.26 19.12
CA ALA A 320 1.22 10.10 18.34
C ALA A 320 2.37 9.24 17.79
N HIS A 321 3.56 9.83 17.58
CA HIS A 321 4.74 9.12 17.08
C HIS A 321 5.70 8.64 18.17
N PHE A 322 5.41 8.83 19.46
CA PHE A 322 6.35 8.39 20.50
C PHE A 322 6.42 6.86 20.59
N SER A 323 7.60 6.33 20.92
CA SER A 323 7.94 4.91 20.96
C SER A 323 6.95 4.04 21.77
N THR A 324 6.46 4.61 22.87
CA THR A 324 5.55 3.97 23.83
C THR A 324 4.10 4.41 23.70
N THR A 325 3.79 5.35 22.81
CA THR A 325 2.42 5.69 22.44
C THR A 325 1.77 4.51 21.73
N ILE A 326 0.51 4.23 22.06
CA ILE A 326 -0.32 3.25 21.38
C ILE A 326 -0.44 3.64 19.91
N MET A 327 -0.14 2.68 19.03
CA MET A 327 -0.21 2.82 17.57
C MET A 327 -1.68 2.86 17.14
N SER A 328 -2.37 3.97 17.39
CA SER A 328 -3.81 4.10 17.22
C SER A 328 -4.24 3.78 15.78
N PRO A 329 -5.30 2.97 15.56
CA PRO A 329 -6.21 2.39 16.55
C PRO A 329 -5.82 0.98 17.04
N PHE A 330 -4.62 0.49 16.71
CA PHE A 330 -4.17 -0.90 16.86
C PHE A 330 -3.75 -1.28 18.30
N SER A 331 -4.47 -0.79 19.30
CA SER A 331 -4.29 -1.18 20.72
C SER A 331 -4.27 -2.71 20.89
N PRO A 332 -3.40 -3.29 21.74
CA PRO A 332 -2.49 -2.65 22.69
C PRO A 332 -1.07 -2.37 22.15
N LEU A 333 -0.86 -2.44 20.83
CA LEU A 333 0.45 -2.22 20.22
C LEU A 333 0.91 -0.76 20.40
N THR A 334 2.18 -0.54 20.73
CA THR A 334 2.83 0.76 20.61
C THR A 334 3.56 0.88 19.27
N ASN A 335 3.97 2.11 18.91
CA ASN A 335 4.77 2.33 17.70
C ASN A 335 6.06 1.49 17.66
N ARG A 336 6.69 1.27 18.82
CA ARG A 336 7.85 0.38 18.98
C ARG A 336 7.53 -1.09 18.71
N ASP A 337 6.32 -1.57 19.04
CA ASP A 337 5.93 -2.97 18.78
C ASP A 337 5.83 -3.25 17.27
N GLY A 338 5.51 -2.23 16.46
CA GLY A 338 5.56 -2.31 14.99
C GLY A 338 6.95 -2.54 14.40
N LEU A 339 8.01 -2.42 15.22
CA LEU A 339 9.36 -2.82 14.84
C LEU A 339 9.59 -4.35 14.95
N GLY A 340 8.62 -5.15 15.38
CA GLY A 340 8.84 -6.57 15.65
C GLY A 340 9.44 -7.34 14.46
N ASN A 341 10.32 -8.30 14.74
CA ASN A 341 10.76 -9.26 13.72
C ASN A 341 9.65 -10.26 13.33
N GLN A 342 8.66 -10.50 14.21
CA GLN A 342 7.58 -11.48 14.01
C GLN A 342 6.77 -11.25 12.72
N TYR A 343 6.60 -9.99 12.29
CA TYR A 343 6.01 -9.67 10.99
C TYR A 343 6.68 -10.44 9.83
N THR A 344 8.02 -10.45 9.80
CA THR A 344 8.80 -11.08 8.73
C THR A 344 9.38 -12.46 9.06
N ASP A 345 9.28 -12.90 10.32
CA ASP A 345 9.59 -14.28 10.72
C ASP A 345 8.37 -15.20 10.55
N ASP A 346 7.18 -14.79 11.00
CA ASP A 346 6.02 -15.67 11.16
C ASP A 346 4.89 -15.44 10.13
N LEU A 347 4.68 -14.21 9.66
CA LEU A 347 3.50 -13.87 8.83
C LEU A 347 3.77 -13.78 7.34
N TYR A 348 4.80 -13.03 6.94
CA TYR A 348 5.14 -12.82 5.53
C TYR A 348 6.65 -12.71 5.28
N GLU A 349 7.02 -12.74 4.01
CA GLU A 349 8.36 -12.44 3.49
C GLU A 349 8.21 -11.75 2.14
N TYR A 350 9.30 -11.17 1.62
CA TYR A 350 9.32 -10.54 0.30
C TYR A 350 10.10 -11.39 -0.70
N ALA A 351 9.50 -11.65 -1.86
CA ALA A 351 10.24 -12.12 -3.03
C ALA A 351 11.15 -10.99 -3.54
N PRO A 352 12.38 -11.29 -4.01
CA PRO A 352 13.30 -10.29 -4.54
C PRO A 352 12.69 -9.43 -5.65
N ARG A 353 13.15 -8.17 -5.75
CA ARG A 353 12.84 -7.28 -6.87
C ARG A 353 13.29 -7.92 -8.19
N PRO A 354 12.56 -7.76 -9.30
CA PRO A 354 12.97 -8.29 -10.60
C PRO A 354 14.28 -7.64 -11.08
N SER A 355 15.17 -8.42 -11.68
CA SER A 355 16.47 -7.96 -12.15
C SER A 355 16.84 -8.56 -13.52
N CYS A 356 17.72 -7.89 -14.26
CA CYS A 356 18.20 -8.35 -15.57
C CYS A 356 18.92 -9.71 -15.53
N SER A 357 19.34 -10.20 -14.36
CA SER A 357 19.93 -11.55 -14.23
C SER A 357 18.91 -12.67 -14.40
N LEU A 358 17.61 -12.36 -14.38
CA LEU A 358 16.52 -13.30 -14.67
C LEU A 358 16.22 -13.44 -16.18
N GLY A 359 16.85 -12.63 -17.03
CA GLY A 359 16.72 -12.72 -18.50
C GLY A 359 16.34 -11.40 -19.17
N ASN A 360 16.08 -11.47 -20.49
CA ASN A 360 15.69 -10.32 -21.31
C ASN A 360 14.33 -9.71 -20.90
N ASP A 361 13.49 -10.50 -20.23
CA ASP A 361 12.17 -10.15 -19.72
C ASP A 361 12.15 -9.97 -18.19
N CYS A 362 13.31 -9.97 -17.53
CA CYS A 362 13.42 -9.94 -16.07
C CYS A 362 12.62 -11.03 -15.33
N GLY A 363 12.34 -12.17 -15.98
CA GLY A 363 11.53 -13.25 -15.42
C GLY A 363 10.03 -13.02 -15.47
N SER A 364 9.53 -12.05 -16.25
CA SER A 364 8.10 -11.80 -16.44
C SER A 364 7.75 -11.30 -17.85
N PRO A 365 6.68 -11.81 -18.49
CA PRO A 365 6.24 -11.35 -19.80
C PRO A 365 5.75 -9.89 -19.81
N PHE A 366 5.62 -9.25 -18.64
CA PHE A 366 5.23 -7.85 -18.47
C PHE A 366 6.43 -6.92 -18.22
N LEU A 367 7.66 -7.44 -18.14
CA LEU A 367 8.89 -6.68 -17.90
C LEU A 367 9.89 -6.86 -19.05
N PHE A 368 10.89 -5.99 -19.10
CA PHE A 368 12.07 -6.14 -19.97
C PHE A 368 13.32 -5.58 -19.29
N CYS A 369 14.48 -6.08 -19.71
CA CYS A 369 15.77 -5.54 -19.31
C CYS A 369 16.15 -4.38 -20.25
N ASP A 370 16.11 -3.15 -19.74
CA ASP A 370 16.64 -1.94 -20.39
C ASP A 370 18.18 -2.00 -20.40
N ARG A 371 18.77 -1.92 -21.59
CA ARG A 371 20.22 -1.91 -21.82
C ARG A 371 20.67 -0.68 -22.59
N SER A 372 19.75 0.25 -22.91
CA SER A 372 20.02 1.39 -23.80
C SER A 372 20.21 2.69 -23.05
N ARG A 373 19.65 2.83 -21.84
CA ARG A 373 19.59 4.12 -21.11
C ARG A 373 20.29 4.07 -19.74
N GLY A 374 21.47 3.45 -19.72
CA GLY A 374 22.38 3.39 -18.56
C GLY A 374 22.75 1.96 -18.16
N PRO A 375 23.13 1.74 -16.88
CA PRO A 375 23.33 0.40 -16.33
C PRO A 375 22.09 -0.47 -16.50
N SER A 376 22.31 -1.76 -16.82
CA SER A 376 21.21 -2.70 -17.11
C SER A 376 20.25 -2.81 -15.93
N ARG A 377 18.96 -2.53 -16.17
CA ARG A 377 17.91 -2.51 -15.15
C ARG A 377 16.59 -3.00 -15.72
N CYS A 378 15.70 -3.48 -14.86
CA CYS A 378 14.36 -3.84 -15.29
C CYS A 378 13.48 -2.60 -15.48
N ALA A 379 12.59 -2.70 -16.46
CA ALA A 379 11.56 -1.72 -16.75
C ALA A 379 10.24 -2.45 -17.03
N SER A 380 9.12 -1.76 -16.78
CA SER A 380 7.80 -2.25 -17.17
C SER A 380 7.67 -2.25 -18.69
N ARG A 381 7.15 -3.31 -19.32
CA ARG A 381 6.81 -3.22 -20.74
C ARG A 381 5.73 -2.18 -20.96
N MET A 382 5.79 -1.51 -22.10
CA MET A 382 4.82 -0.48 -22.48
C MET A 382 3.60 -1.10 -23.16
N LYS A 383 2.42 -0.54 -22.87
CA LYS A 383 1.17 -0.85 -23.56
C LYS A 383 1.21 -0.34 -25.01
N ILE A 384 0.32 -0.87 -25.85
CA ILE A 384 0.16 -0.42 -27.24
C ILE A 384 -0.13 1.09 -27.28
N GLY A 385 0.54 1.81 -28.19
CA GLY A 385 0.56 3.27 -28.27
C GLY A 385 1.70 3.94 -27.49
N GLY A 386 2.30 3.25 -26.50
CA GLY A 386 3.35 3.79 -25.63
C GLY A 386 4.68 4.09 -26.34
N ASN A 387 5.47 4.99 -25.75
CA ASN A 387 6.71 5.52 -26.32
C ASN A 387 7.93 4.60 -26.07
N CYS A 388 8.22 3.73 -27.04
CA CYS A 388 9.39 2.87 -27.06
C CYS A 388 10.61 3.49 -27.78
N ALA A 389 10.63 4.80 -28.03
CA ALA A 389 11.84 5.46 -28.52
C ALA A 389 12.95 5.44 -27.45
N GLY A 390 14.20 5.24 -27.89
CA GLY A 390 15.38 5.21 -27.01
C GLY A 390 15.77 3.83 -26.46
N TYR A 391 15.08 2.76 -26.85
CA TYR A 391 15.52 1.38 -26.66
C TYR A 391 16.01 0.84 -28.00
N VAL A 392 17.33 0.67 -28.14
CA VAL A 392 18.03 0.45 -29.42
C VAL A 392 18.91 -0.80 -29.42
N ASN A 393 19.07 -1.46 -28.27
CA ASN A 393 19.92 -2.64 -28.06
C ASN A 393 19.11 -3.95 -28.16
N GLY A 394 18.04 -3.95 -28.96
CA GLY A 394 17.19 -5.11 -29.22
C GLY A 394 16.19 -5.43 -28.11
N GLU A 395 15.89 -4.49 -27.21
CA GLU A 395 14.93 -4.70 -26.13
C GLU A 395 13.50 -4.93 -26.62
N GLN A 396 12.85 -5.98 -26.11
CA GLN A 396 11.42 -6.25 -26.33
C GLN A 396 10.57 -5.41 -25.38
N ALA A 397 10.65 -4.09 -25.55
CA ALA A 397 10.11 -3.10 -24.62
C ALA A 397 8.57 -2.97 -24.67
N CYS A 398 7.93 -3.49 -25.72
CA CYS A 398 6.48 -3.43 -25.93
C CYS A 398 5.79 -4.72 -25.47
N TYR A 399 4.63 -4.60 -24.83
CA TYR A 399 3.81 -5.75 -24.44
C TYR A 399 2.91 -6.20 -25.60
N ARG A 400 3.06 -7.47 -26.04
CA ARG A 400 2.32 -8.07 -27.17
C ARG A 400 2.35 -7.21 -28.45
N GLY A 401 3.53 -6.65 -28.75
CA GLY A 401 3.72 -5.68 -29.81
C GLY A 401 5.20 -5.45 -30.10
N ALA A 402 5.47 -4.77 -31.20
CA ALA A 402 6.81 -4.37 -31.62
C ALA A 402 6.98 -2.84 -31.52
N CYS A 403 8.23 -2.38 -31.39
CA CYS A 403 8.52 -0.95 -31.49
C CYS A 403 8.64 -0.53 -32.95
N VAL A 404 7.72 0.30 -33.44
CA VAL A 404 7.71 0.83 -34.82
C VAL A 404 7.61 2.34 -34.76
N ASN A 405 8.59 3.04 -35.37
CA ASN A 405 8.68 4.50 -35.37
C ASN A 405 8.59 5.12 -33.96
N GLY A 406 9.22 4.47 -32.97
CA GLY A 406 9.22 4.92 -31.57
C GLY A 406 7.92 4.69 -30.80
N ARG A 407 6.94 3.97 -31.36
CA ARG A 407 5.70 3.58 -30.65
C ARG A 407 5.46 2.08 -30.66
N CYS A 408 4.90 1.58 -29.56
CA CYS A 408 4.46 0.20 -29.48
C CYS A 408 3.23 -0.01 -30.36
N VAL A 409 3.35 -0.85 -31.38
CA VAL A 409 2.25 -1.29 -32.24
C VAL A 409 1.94 -2.75 -31.98
N ALA A 410 0.67 -3.15 -32.06
CA ALA A 410 0.30 -4.55 -31.90
C ALA A 410 0.93 -5.39 -33.01
N GLU A 411 1.43 -6.58 -32.66
CA GLU A 411 1.84 -7.55 -33.67
C GLU A 411 0.62 -7.93 -34.52
N GLN A 412 0.73 -7.84 -35.85
CA GLN A 412 -0.25 -8.50 -36.71
C GLN A 412 -0.14 -9.99 -36.45
N GLN A 413 -1.17 -10.58 -35.85
CA GLN A 413 -1.32 -12.02 -35.84
C GLN A 413 -1.44 -12.49 -37.29
N THR A 414 -0.32 -12.97 -37.85
CA THR A 414 -0.39 -13.80 -39.06
C THR A 414 -1.35 -14.94 -38.74
N SER A 415 -2.34 -15.13 -39.60
CA SER A 415 -3.49 -15.99 -39.35
C SER A 415 -3.10 -17.47 -39.40
N SER A 416 -2.38 -17.93 -38.38
CA SER A 416 -2.41 -19.33 -37.98
C SER A 416 -3.87 -19.65 -37.65
N THR A 417 -4.50 -20.48 -38.49
CA THR A 417 -5.91 -20.88 -38.39
C THR A 417 -6.18 -21.50 -37.02
N ARG A 418 -6.62 -20.66 -36.08
CA ARG A 418 -7.12 -21.10 -34.78
C ARG A 418 -8.52 -21.68 -34.99
N THR A 419 -8.59 -23.00 -35.18
CA THR A 419 -9.84 -23.74 -35.24
C THR A 419 -10.73 -23.33 -34.07
N THR A 420 -11.88 -22.74 -34.39
CA THR A 420 -12.78 -22.16 -33.40
C THR A 420 -13.50 -23.27 -32.65
N VAL A 421 -12.87 -23.80 -31.60
CA VAL A 421 -13.55 -24.69 -30.65
C VAL A 421 -14.57 -23.83 -29.89
N THR A 422 -15.80 -23.86 -30.41
CA THR A 422 -16.95 -23.22 -29.78
C THR A 422 -17.19 -23.90 -28.44
N PRO A 423 -17.28 -23.18 -27.30
CA PRO A 423 -17.64 -23.79 -26.04
C PRO A 423 -19.02 -24.45 -26.17
N PRO A 424 -19.20 -25.71 -25.74
CA PRO A 424 -20.51 -26.33 -25.80
C PRO A 424 -21.51 -25.54 -24.95
N ARG A 425 -22.61 -25.13 -25.57
CA ARG A 425 -23.72 -24.43 -24.91
C ARG A 425 -24.20 -25.28 -23.72
N PRO A 426 -24.40 -24.71 -22.52
CA PRO A 426 -24.87 -25.48 -21.38
C PRO A 426 -26.24 -26.09 -21.71
N THR A 427 -26.29 -27.42 -21.75
CA THR A 427 -27.53 -28.16 -22.00
C THR A 427 -28.32 -28.19 -20.70
N VAL A 428 -29.48 -27.53 -20.68
CA VAL A 428 -30.38 -27.56 -19.53
C VAL A 428 -30.92 -28.98 -19.38
N THR A 429 -30.48 -29.68 -18.33
CA THR A 429 -30.99 -31.02 -18.01
C THR A 429 -32.33 -30.87 -17.28
N PRO A 430 -33.44 -31.43 -17.79
CA PRO A 430 -34.72 -31.36 -17.10
C PRO A 430 -34.71 -32.20 -15.81
N PRO A 431 -35.59 -31.92 -14.82
CA PRO A 431 -35.58 -32.62 -13.54
C PRO A 431 -35.82 -34.13 -13.70
N ARG A 432 -35.01 -34.94 -13.02
CA ARG A 432 -35.11 -36.39 -13.02
C ARG A 432 -36.36 -36.83 -12.25
N THR A 433 -37.32 -37.43 -12.94
CA THR A 433 -38.47 -38.10 -12.32
C THR A 433 -38.02 -39.25 -11.42
N THR A 434 -38.54 -39.29 -10.20
CA THR A 434 -38.34 -40.37 -9.24
C THR A 434 -39.10 -41.61 -9.68
N VAL A 435 -38.38 -42.70 -9.97
CA VAL A 435 -38.96 -44.02 -10.22
C VAL A 435 -38.71 -44.90 -9.01
N THR A 436 -39.79 -45.44 -8.44
CA THR A 436 -39.77 -46.31 -7.25
C THR A 436 -39.16 -47.69 -7.59
N PRO A 437 -38.26 -48.25 -6.75
CA PRO A 437 -37.68 -49.57 -7.01
C PRO A 437 -38.67 -50.72 -6.70
N PRO A 438 -38.62 -51.86 -7.43
CA PRO A 438 -39.47 -53.02 -7.15
C PRO A 438 -39.04 -53.79 -5.89
N ARG A 439 -40.02 -54.43 -5.23
CA ARG A 439 -39.79 -55.38 -4.13
C ARG A 439 -39.06 -56.64 -4.61
N THR A 440 -38.17 -57.16 -3.76
CA THR A 440 -37.70 -58.56 -3.77
C THR A 440 -37.92 -59.21 -2.40
N PRO A 441 -37.98 -60.56 -2.29
CA PRO A 441 -38.64 -61.23 -1.17
C PRO A 441 -37.77 -61.43 0.07
N SER A 442 -38.45 -61.68 1.19
CA SER A 442 -37.88 -61.94 2.51
C SER A 442 -37.23 -63.32 2.66
N THR A 443 -36.13 -63.38 3.41
CA THR A 443 -35.73 -64.55 4.19
C THR A 443 -35.57 -64.15 5.67
N SER A 444 -36.09 -64.99 6.56
CA SER A 444 -36.19 -64.73 8.00
C SER A 444 -35.03 -65.31 8.80
N THR A 445 -34.51 -64.56 9.76
CA THR A 445 -33.78 -65.09 10.93
C THR A 445 -34.16 -64.31 12.19
N THR A 446 -33.99 -64.97 13.34
CA THR A 446 -34.81 -64.77 14.54
C THR A 446 -34.30 -63.73 15.54
N THR A 447 -35.28 -63.13 16.23
CA THR A 447 -35.28 -62.39 17.52
C THR A 447 -34.43 -63.04 18.66
N PRO A 448 -34.08 -62.31 19.76
CA PRO A 448 -34.97 -61.38 20.47
C PRO A 448 -34.42 -60.06 21.03
N SER A 449 -35.40 -59.22 21.38
CA SER A 449 -35.30 -57.89 22.01
C SER A 449 -35.04 -57.93 23.51
N THR A 450 -34.54 -56.81 24.05
CA THR A 450 -34.80 -56.40 25.44
C THR A 450 -35.41 -55.00 25.45
N THR A 451 -36.34 -54.77 26.37
CA THR A 451 -37.30 -53.65 26.45
C THR A 451 -37.69 -53.52 27.95
N ILE A 452 -38.28 -52.46 28.51
CA ILE A 452 -39.09 -51.33 28.02
C ILE A 452 -38.91 -50.16 29.04
N PHE A 453 -39.06 -48.89 28.64
CA PHE A 453 -39.99 -47.89 29.24
C PHE A 453 -39.60 -46.40 29.19
N ILE A 454 -40.61 -45.62 28.80
CA ILE A 454 -40.75 -44.17 28.95
C ILE A 454 -41.41 -43.89 30.32
N GLY A 455 -40.98 -42.82 31.01
CA GLY A 455 -41.69 -42.25 32.17
C GLY A 455 -42.12 -40.81 31.89
N THR A 456 -43.34 -40.43 32.27
CA THR A 456 -43.95 -39.13 31.93
C THR A 456 -44.37 -38.34 33.18
N LEU A 457 -44.11 -37.01 33.16
CA LEU A 457 -44.83 -35.93 33.88
C LEU A 457 -44.75 -35.94 35.43
N PRO A 458 -44.95 -34.81 36.16
CA PRO A 458 -45.89 -33.69 35.90
C PRO A 458 -45.32 -32.24 35.99
N PRO A 459 -46.12 -31.21 35.62
CA PRO A 459 -45.77 -29.78 35.75
C PRO A 459 -46.19 -29.18 37.11
N ILE A 460 -45.69 -27.98 37.49
CA ILE A 460 -46.41 -26.98 38.32
C ILE A 460 -45.69 -25.61 38.46
N THR A 461 -46.48 -24.53 38.29
CA THR A 461 -46.36 -23.10 38.75
C THR A 461 -45.13 -22.22 38.51
N SER A 462 -45.40 -21.02 37.98
CA SER A 462 -44.62 -19.78 38.20
C SER A 462 -44.93 -19.13 39.56
N PRO A 463 -44.10 -18.17 40.02
CA PRO A 463 -44.67 -16.85 40.28
C PRO A 463 -43.84 -15.69 39.70
N GLN A 464 -44.47 -14.51 39.62
CA GLN A 464 -43.88 -13.27 39.12
C GLN A 464 -42.95 -12.61 40.14
N THR A 465 -41.95 -11.87 39.67
CA THR A 465 -41.81 -10.41 39.94
C THR A 465 -40.71 -9.81 39.06
N ARG A 466 -40.93 -8.57 38.60
CA ARG A 466 -40.01 -7.81 37.74
C ARG A 466 -39.85 -6.42 38.34
N PRO A 467 -38.62 -5.90 38.48
CA PRO A 467 -38.39 -4.46 38.42
C PRO A 467 -38.00 -4.05 37.00
N THR A 468 -38.69 -3.04 36.47
CA THR A 468 -38.39 -2.41 35.18
C THR A 468 -37.27 -1.39 35.34
N ALA A 469 -36.26 -1.44 34.46
CA ALA A 469 -35.41 -0.29 34.14
C ALA A 469 -35.53 -0.02 32.63
N ALA A 470 -35.88 1.21 32.27
CA ALA A 470 -36.01 1.64 30.88
C ALA A 470 -34.65 2.04 30.29
N PRO A 471 -34.43 1.91 28.97
CA PRO A 471 -33.26 2.46 28.31
C PRO A 471 -33.42 3.98 28.14
N ASN A 472 -32.58 4.77 28.81
CA ASN A 472 -32.50 6.20 28.54
C ASN A 472 -31.83 6.45 27.18
N GLN A 473 -32.60 7.00 26.25
CA GLN A 473 -32.04 7.73 25.11
C GLN A 473 -31.40 9.03 25.64
N VAL A 474 -30.16 9.31 25.22
CA VAL A 474 -29.58 10.66 25.32
C VAL A 474 -28.90 10.99 23.99
N LEU A 475 -29.62 11.79 23.20
CA LEU A 475 -29.13 12.88 22.34
C LEU A 475 -27.78 12.69 21.62
N VAL A 476 -27.87 12.45 20.30
CA VAL A 476 -26.87 12.92 19.34
C VAL A 476 -27.37 14.25 18.79
N GLU A 477 -26.92 15.35 19.37
CA GLU A 477 -27.02 16.69 18.77
C GLU A 477 -25.64 17.16 18.32
N ALA A 478 -25.43 17.15 17.01
CA ALA A 478 -24.41 17.94 16.32
C ALA A 478 -24.97 18.28 14.94
N GLY A 479 -25.68 19.40 14.84
CA GLY A 479 -26.24 19.86 13.58
C GLY A 479 -25.14 20.23 12.59
N ILE A 480 -25.21 19.66 11.38
CA ILE A 480 -24.44 20.15 10.24
C ILE A 480 -25.38 21.01 9.42
N ASP A 481 -25.16 22.33 9.48
CA ASP A 481 -25.91 23.29 8.69
C ASP A 481 -25.46 23.24 7.22
N ALA A 482 -26.42 23.09 6.31
CA ALA A 482 -26.20 22.82 4.90
C ALA A 482 -26.21 24.10 4.04
N SER A 483 -25.44 25.12 4.44
CA SER A 483 -25.33 26.37 3.66
C SER A 483 -23.96 27.07 3.73
N GLN A 484 -22.89 26.40 3.28
CA GLN A 484 -21.64 27.11 2.91
C GLN A 484 -20.78 26.42 1.85
N LEU A 485 -21.41 25.83 0.82
CA LEU A 485 -20.72 25.30 -0.36
C LEU A 485 -21.14 26.08 -1.62
N GLY A 486 -20.65 27.32 -1.77
CA GLY A 486 -21.13 28.16 -2.87
C GLY A 486 -20.58 29.59 -2.97
N GLN A 487 -19.26 29.79 -2.95
CA GLN A 487 -18.62 31.01 -3.48
C GLN A 487 -17.09 30.81 -3.61
N MET A 488 -16.61 30.46 -4.80
CA MET A 488 -15.25 30.81 -5.31
C MET A 488 -14.97 30.38 -6.77
N LEU A 489 -16.02 30.18 -7.59
CA LEU A 489 -15.89 29.90 -9.03
C LEU A 489 -16.91 30.68 -9.87
N ASN A 490 -16.73 32.00 -9.96
CA ASN A 490 -17.04 32.79 -11.16
C ASN A 490 -16.63 34.26 -10.95
N ASN A 491 -15.65 34.72 -11.74
CA ASN A 491 -15.59 36.03 -12.39
C ASN A 491 -14.19 36.27 -12.95
N ASN A 492 -13.97 35.93 -14.22
CA ASN A 492 -13.28 36.80 -15.17
C ASN A 492 -13.28 36.20 -16.58
N GLN A 493 -14.23 36.64 -17.41
CA GLN A 493 -13.97 36.86 -18.83
C GLN A 493 -14.62 38.18 -19.28
N ASN A 494 -13.90 38.89 -20.16
CA ASN A 494 -14.26 40.06 -20.94
C ASN A 494 -14.35 41.42 -20.23
N GLY A 495 -13.50 42.35 -20.67
CA GLY A 495 -13.45 43.75 -20.23
C GLY A 495 -12.19 44.48 -20.70
N ASN A 496 -12.07 44.76 -22.00
CA ASN A 496 -10.93 45.49 -22.59
C ASN A 496 -11.22 47.01 -22.63
N HIS A 497 -10.26 47.86 -22.25
CA HIS A 497 -9.88 49.16 -22.87
C HIS A 497 -9.23 50.16 -21.88
N GLY A 498 -8.22 50.90 -22.36
CA GLY A 498 -7.58 52.04 -21.68
C GLY A 498 -6.29 51.69 -20.91
N GLY A 499 -5.09 52.12 -21.29
CA GLY A 499 -4.68 53.00 -22.38
C GLY A 499 -4.00 54.28 -21.90
N VAL A 500 -2.81 54.18 -21.30
CA VAL A 500 -1.87 55.31 -21.16
C VAL A 500 -0.46 54.83 -21.51
N ARG A 501 0.26 55.67 -22.25
CA ARG A 501 1.57 55.43 -22.87
C ARG A 501 2.58 56.41 -22.27
N VAL A 502 3.74 55.93 -21.84
CA VAL A 502 4.97 56.74 -21.71
C VAL A 502 6.13 55.89 -22.22
N GLU A 503 6.97 56.50 -23.05
CA GLU A 503 8.07 55.86 -23.81
C GLU A 503 9.47 56.20 -23.23
N PRO A 504 10.58 55.61 -23.72
CA PRO A 504 11.80 55.40 -22.93
C PRO A 504 13.00 56.33 -23.26
N GLY A 505 14.08 56.18 -22.49
CA GLY A 505 15.48 56.42 -22.90
C GLY A 505 16.40 55.35 -22.28
N ILE A 506 17.49 54.84 -22.88
CA ILE A 506 18.58 55.45 -23.69
C ILE A 506 19.47 56.34 -22.79
N ASP A 507 20.78 56.13 -22.57
CA ASP A 507 21.74 55.09 -23.05
C ASP A 507 23.11 55.18 -22.29
N VAL A 508 24.06 54.29 -22.62
CA VAL A 508 25.55 54.31 -22.47
C VAL A 508 26.23 54.27 -21.07
N GLY A 509 27.31 53.47 -20.96
CA GLY A 509 28.42 53.78 -20.02
C GLY A 509 29.38 52.66 -19.56
N ASN A 510 30.40 52.32 -20.35
CA ASN A 510 31.56 51.45 -20.04
C ASN A 510 32.16 51.52 -18.62
N GLY A 511 32.74 50.40 -18.12
CA GLY A 511 33.72 50.45 -17.01
C GLY A 511 34.19 49.11 -16.43
N ASN A 512 35.28 48.55 -16.96
CA ASN A 512 35.95 47.32 -16.49
C ASN A 512 36.67 47.48 -15.13
N THR A 513 36.64 46.49 -14.22
CA THR A 513 37.77 46.02 -13.35
C THR A 513 37.39 44.96 -12.29
N GLY A 514 38.30 44.01 -12.02
CA GLY A 514 38.53 43.48 -10.66
C GLY A 514 37.83 42.18 -10.21
N ASN A 515 38.49 41.03 -10.44
CA ASN A 515 38.32 39.79 -9.63
C ASN A 515 39.33 39.85 -8.46
N PRO A 516 38.94 39.52 -7.21
CA PRO A 516 39.35 38.20 -6.67
C PRO A 516 38.36 37.58 -5.65
N TYR A 517 38.22 36.25 -5.63
CA TYR A 517 38.63 35.34 -4.52
C TYR A 517 38.04 33.91 -4.65
N GLN A 518 38.91 32.90 -4.53
CA GLN A 518 38.55 31.52 -4.13
C GLN A 518 39.03 31.24 -2.70
N PRO A 519 38.35 30.34 -1.97
CA PRO A 519 39.05 29.17 -1.42
C PRO A 519 38.15 27.91 -1.42
N GLN A 520 38.56 26.65 -1.28
CA GLN A 520 39.80 25.85 -1.27
C GLN A 520 39.29 24.40 -1.07
N GLN A 521 39.97 23.38 -1.61
CA GLN A 521 39.64 21.96 -1.32
C GLN A 521 40.44 21.44 -0.11
N PRO A 522 39.88 20.55 0.75
CA PRO A 522 40.64 19.81 1.74
C PRO A 522 41.44 18.65 1.11
N ARG A 523 42.63 18.38 1.65
CA ARG A 523 43.54 17.31 1.19
C ARG A 523 43.18 15.95 1.79
N ASN A 524 43.37 14.90 1.00
CA ASN A 524 43.35 13.50 1.43
C ASN A 524 44.75 13.05 1.91
N PRO A 525 44.90 12.45 3.11
CA PRO A 525 46.20 11.96 3.59
C PRO A 525 46.29 10.42 3.67
N TYR A 526 47.46 9.89 3.25
CA TYR A 526 47.98 8.53 3.44
C TYR A 526 47.37 7.34 2.65
N LEU A 527 48.09 7.00 1.57
CA LEU A 527 48.39 5.62 1.18
C LEU A 527 49.89 5.37 1.38
N GLN A 528 50.28 4.23 1.95
CA GLN A 528 51.50 3.47 1.60
C GLN A 528 51.44 2.04 2.19
N PRO A 529 52.13 1.05 1.60
CA PRO A 529 51.81 -0.37 1.76
C PRO A 529 52.77 -1.13 2.67
N GLN A 530 52.42 -2.37 3.03
CA GLN A 530 53.39 -3.37 3.48
C GLN A 530 53.28 -4.67 2.69
N GLY A 531 54.43 -5.17 2.25
CA GLY A 531 54.58 -6.48 1.62
C GLY A 531 55.85 -7.16 2.11
N ARG A 532 55.67 -8.31 2.76
CA ARG A 532 56.60 -9.43 3.01
C ARG A 532 58.11 -9.16 3.18
N LYS A 533 58.62 -9.58 4.34
CA LYS A 533 59.60 -10.68 4.40
C LYS A 533 59.14 -11.70 5.43
#